data_AF-A0A934A0U2-F1
#
_entry.id   AF-A0A934A0U2-F1
#
_cell.length_a   1.000
_cell.length_b   1.000
_cell.length_c   1.000
_cell.angle_alpha   90.00
_cell.angle_beta   90.00
_cell.angle_gamma   90.00
#
_symmetry.space_group_name_H-M   'P 1'
#
loop_
_entity.id
_entity.type
_entity.pdbx_description
1 polymer ?
#
loop_
_entity_poly.entity_id
_entity_poly.type
_entity_poly.pdbx_seq_one_letter_code
_entity_poly.pdbx_strand_id
1 'polypeptide(L)'
;MTLESWNRVQVYTVGHSTRTLEELIALLRAFHISTLVDIRTIPRSRHNPQFGIDSLPAALERRGLRYVHLPRLGGLRRARRDSPNAGWRNASFRGFADYMLTEDFEAGLAELRSLAKGGRVALLCAEAVPWRCHRSLVADALTSRGAQVEHITSTKRSTPHRVTAFAEIRGTRLTYPSEGSANEPLATRAPFHLEATVRVLQRRPTNLVDLWEQERYLRVLPTSDALVLVEVVNHGTVDDPAVRFSVHGDKLSALAQAALGRTLRRVLGLDVDPEPLQRLAQAEHGLGPTALALRGMRPPRFPELFETFANVVPFQQVSLDSGVAIVGRLVERFGQSLEHDGRRHYAFPTAQVVAQARLDALKACGLSLRKAETLRRVARAIDSGELTEEGLSRMSSQDAARFLAELQGIGPWSANLVLLRGMGRLDVFPPADVGVARGLGKLMGLKSKASLGRVVQRFGAHQGCLYFASLGGSLLAKGLIHAAPLPPGP
;
A
#
# COMPACT_ATOMS: atom_id res chain seq x y z
N MET A 1 39.10 -15.34 6.32
CA MET A 1 39.64 -13.99 6.02
C MET A 1 39.08 -13.03 7.06
N THR A 2 39.93 -12.49 7.92
CA THR A 2 39.57 -11.47 8.90
C THR A 2 39.06 -10.22 8.18
N LEU A 3 37.78 -9.88 8.36
CA LEU A 3 37.21 -8.62 7.91
C LEU A 3 37.93 -7.49 8.65
N GLU A 4 38.98 -6.92 8.05
CA GLU A 4 39.66 -5.78 8.64
C GLU A 4 38.62 -4.63 8.83
N SER A 5 38.79 -3.70 9.77
CA SER A 5 37.78 -2.65 10.08
C SER A 5 37.88 -1.34 9.26
N TRP A 6 36.76 -0.79 8.77
CA TRP A 6 36.69 0.53 8.11
C TRP A 6 36.77 1.73 9.06
N ASN A 7 36.87 1.48 10.38
CA ASN A 7 36.99 2.54 11.37
C ASN A 7 38.18 3.46 11.07
N ARG A 8 37.95 4.78 11.15
CA ARG A 8 38.94 5.85 10.91
C ARG A 8 39.44 5.96 9.46
N VAL A 9 38.86 5.24 8.50
CA VAL A 9 39.13 5.44 7.07
C VAL A 9 38.29 6.61 6.57
N GLN A 10 38.91 7.61 5.95
CA GLN A 10 38.23 8.74 5.32
C GLN A 10 38.19 8.57 3.79
N VAL A 11 37.00 8.67 3.21
CA VAL A 11 36.78 8.53 1.76
C VAL A 11 36.01 9.75 1.27
N TYR A 12 36.47 10.35 0.18
CA TYR A 12 35.75 11.44 -0.47
C TYR A 12 34.97 10.93 -1.68
N THR A 13 33.98 11.70 -2.13
CA THR A 13 33.33 11.49 -3.43
C THR A 13 33.26 12.78 -4.21
N VAL A 14 33.35 12.71 -5.53
CA VAL A 14 33.27 13.86 -6.42
C VAL A 14 32.53 13.50 -7.71
N GLY A 15 31.83 14.47 -8.28
CA GLY A 15 31.16 14.37 -9.57
C GLY A 15 31.81 15.26 -10.60
N HIS A 16 32.12 14.76 -11.79
CA HIS A 16 32.68 15.64 -12.82
C HIS A 16 31.60 16.51 -13.47
N SER A 17 30.40 15.98 -13.75
CA SER A 17 29.36 16.69 -14.51
C SER A 17 29.93 17.27 -15.82
N THR A 18 29.68 18.53 -16.11
CA THR A 18 30.23 19.31 -17.23
C THR A 18 31.41 20.20 -16.83
N ARG A 19 32.10 19.90 -15.72
CA ARG A 19 33.26 20.67 -15.26
C ARG A 19 34.41 20.62 -16.26
N THR A 20 35.29 21.61 -16.19
CA THR A 20 36.60 21.52 -16.85
C THR A 20 37.51 20.57 -16.06
N LEU A 21 38.60 20.12 -16.71
CA LEU A 21 39.61 19.32 -16.03
C LEU A 21 40.24 20.11 -14.87
N GLU A 22 40.54 21.38 -15.10
CA GLU A 22 41.15 22.31 -14.14
C GLU A 22 40.27 22.48 -12.90
N GLU A 23 38.95 22.60 -13.07
CA GLU A 23 38.00 22.65 -11.96
C GLU A 23 38.01 21.36 -11.13
N LEU A 24 38.01 20.19 -11.78
CA LEU A 24 38.10 18.92 -11.06
C LEU A 24 39.42 18.82 -10.28
N ILE A 25 40.54 19.19 -10.89
CA ILE A 25 41.86 19.19 -10.23
C ILE A 25 41.86 20.13 -9.02
N ALA A 26 41.27 21.33 -9.14
CA ALA A 26 41.18 22.27 -8.03
C ALA A 26 40.40 21.69 -6.85
N LEU A 27 39.29 20.98 -7.11
CA LEU A 27 38.54 20.26 -6.08
C LEU A 27 39.39 19.17 -5.42
N LEU A 28 40.08 18.34 -6.19
CA LEU A 28 40.90 17.25 -5.64
C LEU A 28 42.05 17.76 -4.77
N ARG A 29 42.73 18.84 -5.21
CA ARG A 29 43.82 19.46 -4.46
C ARG A 29 43.35 20.10 -3.17
N ALA A 30 42.20 20.77 -3.18
CA ALA A 30 41.64 21.43 -2.00
C ALA A 30 41.36 20.45 -0.84
N PHE A 31 41.07 19.18 -1.14
CA PHE A 31 40.85 18.13 -0.14
C PHE A 31 42.04 17.18 0.03
N HIS A 32 43.19 17.52 -0.56
CA HIS A 32 44.43 16.74 -0.53
C HIS A 32 44.23 15.29 -0.99
N ILE A 33 43.40 15.08 -2.02
CA ILE A 33 43.20 13.77 -2.62
C ILE A 33 44.48 13.36 -3.35
N SER A 34 44.98 12.15 -3.08
CA SER A 34 46.15 11.59 -3.77
C SER A 34 45.75 10.59 -4.86
N THR A 35 44.61 9.92 -4.70
CA THR A 35 44.10 8.92 -5.65
C THR A 35 42.65 9.18 -6.02
N LEU A 36 42.37 9.34 -7.32
CA LEU A 36 41.02 9.39 -7.87
C LEU A 36 40.60 7.99 -8.32
N VAL A 37 39.56 7.45 -7.68
CA VAL A 37 39.01 6.13 -7.99
C VAL A 37 37.75 6.30 -8.82
N ASP A 38 37.82 5.90 -10.08
CA ASP A 38 36.72 5.99 -11.03
C ASP A 38 35.81 4.78 -10.94
N ILE A 39 34.60 5.00 -10.41
CA ILE A 39 33.60 3.94 -10.23
C ILE A 39 32.55 3.96 -11.34
N ARG A 40 32.86 4.53 -12.53
CA ARG A 40 31.96 4.44 -13.68
C ARG A 40 32.17 3.10 -14.38
N THR A 41 31.08 2.39 -14.66
CA THR A 41 31.14 1.13 -15.45
C THR A 41 31.70 1.39 -16.85
N ILE A 42 31.34 2.52 -17.45
CA ILE A 42 31.82 2.97 -18.76
C ILE A 42 32.41 4.38 -18.60
N PRO A 43 33.73 4.50 -18.35
CA PRO A 43 34.40 5.79 -18.18
C PRO A 43 34.72 6.45 -19.54
N ARG A 44 33.71 6.59 -20.41
CA ARG A 44 33.82 7.23 -21.72
C ARG A 44 32.60 8.11 -21.96
N SER A 45 32.82 9.28 -22.57
CA SER A 45 31.75 10.22 -22.93
C SER A 45 32.15 11.02 -24.17
N ARG A 46 31.24 11.11 -25.14
CA ARG A 46 31.43 12.01 -26.30
C ARG A 46 31.29 13.48 -25.91
N HIS A 47 30.46 13.79 -24.91
CA HIS A 47 30.20 15.15 -24.46
C HIS A 47 31.28 15.68 -23.52
N ASN A 48 31.86 14.80 -22.69
CA ASN A 48 32.94 15.15 -21.77
C ASN A 48 34.18 14.25 -21.98
N PRO A 49 34.84 14.32 -23.16
CA PRO A 49 35.97 13.45 -23.50
C PRO A 49 37.19 13.65 -22.60
N GLN A 50 37.34 14.81 -21.96
CA GLN A 50 38.41 15.11 -21.01
C GLN A 50 38.38 14.21 -19.77
N PHE A 51 37.22 13.65 -19.42
CA PHE A 51 37.07 12.68 -18.33
C PHE A 51 36.99 11.23 -18.85
N GLY A 52 37.33 10.97 -20.11
CA GLY A 52 37.42 9.62 -20.65
C GLY A 52 38.65 8.89 -20.15
N ILE A 53 38.60 7.56 -20.09
CA ILE A 53 39.73 6.70 -19.69
C ILE A 53 40.97 6.88 -20.57
N ASP A 54 40.78 7.30 -21.82
CA ASP A 54 41.88 7.52 -22.77
C ASP A 54 42.65 8.84 -22.51
N SER A 55 42.06 9.77 -21.73
CA SER A 55 42.60 11.12 -21.50
C SER A 55 42.90 11.42 -20.03
N LEU A 56 41.99 11.02 -19.14
CA LEU A 56 42.01 11.39 -17.72
C LEU A 56 43.24 10.86 -16.96
N PRO A 57 43.70 9.60 -17.15
CA PRO A 57 44.84 9.07 -16.41
C PRO A 57 46.12 9.89 -16.65
N ALA A 58 46.49 10.12 -17.91
CA ALA A 58 47.69 10.90 -18.26
C ALA A 58 47.57 12.37 -17.83
N ALA A 59 46.35 12.92 -17.79
CA ALA A 59 46.10 14.26 -17.29
C ALA A 59 46.31 14.39 -15.77
N LEU A 60 45.91 13.37 -15.00
CA LEU A 60 46.08 13.29 -13.55
C LEU A 60 47.53 13.01 -13.16
N GLU A 61 48.20 12.08 -13.86
CA GLU A 61 49.58 11.70 -13.61
C GLU A 61 50.54 12.89 -13.71
N ARG A 62 50.42 13.69 -14.78
CA ARG A 62 51.18 14.95 -14.96
C ARG A 62 50.99 15.96 -13.82
N ARG A 63 49.95 15.79 -13.00
CA ARG A 63 49.61 16.67 -11.87
C ARG A 63 49.84 16.01 -10.51
N GLY A 64 50.49 14.84 -10.48
CA GLY A 64 50.83 14.09 -9.28
C GLY A 64 49.65 13.33 -8.64
N LEU A 65 48.58 13.09 -9.39
CA LEU A 65 47.39 12.39 -8.92
C LEU A 65 47.33 10.98 -9.52
N ARG A 66 47.16 9.97 -8.68
CA ARG A 66 46.97 8.59 -9.15
C ARG A 66 45.54 8.41 -9.64
N TYR A 67 45.36 7.73 -10.77
CA TYR A 67 44.06 7.29 -11.27
C TYR A 67 43.93 5.78 -11.13
N VAL A 68 42.77 5.31 -10.66
CA VAL A 68 42.41 3.89 -10.65
C VAL A 68 40.98 3.72 -11.15
N HIS A 69 40.76 2.84 -12.12
CA HIS A 69 39.43 2.48 -12.57
C HIS A 69 38.93 1.25 -11.80
N LEU A 70 37.81 1.38 -11.09
CA LEU A 70 37.24 0.34 -10.23
C LEU A 70 35.79 0.02 -10.63
N PRO A 71 35.57 -0.70 -11.75
CA PRO A 71 34.24 -1.00 -12.29
C PRO A 71 33.42 -1.94 -11.40
N ARG A 72 34.06 -2.65 -10.46
CA ARG A 72 33.37 -3.46 -9.44
C ARG A 72 32.44 -2.62 -8.55
N LEU A 73 32.68 -1.32 -8.41
CA LEU A 73 31.79 -0.39 -7.71
C LEU A 73 30.94 0.44 -8.67
N GLY A 74 30.85 0.02 -9.93
CA GLY A 74 30.13 0.70 -11.00
C GLY A 74 28.66 0.34 -11.14
N GLY A 75 27.88 1.35 -11.56
CA GLY A 75 26.44 1.27 -11.83
C GLY A 75 26.07 0.41 -13.05
N LEU A 76 24.93 0.72 -13.67
CA LEU A 76 24.35 -0.05 -14.79
C LEU A 76 24.05 -1.52 -14.42
N ARG A 77 23.51 -1.72 -13.21
CA ARG A 77 23.09 -3.03 -12.70
C ARG A 77 21.57 -3.20 -12.88
N ARG A 78 21.13 -4.43 -13.14
CA ARG A 78 19.70 -4.74 -13.36
C ARG A 78 19.06 -5.19 -12.06
N ALA A 79 17.85 -4.69 -11.80
CA ALA A 79 17.04 -5.12 -10.67
C ALA A 79 16.57 -6.56 -10.86
N ARG A 80 16.57 -7.30 -9.76
CA ARG A 80 15.94 -8.62 -9.67
C ARG A 80 14.42 -8.46 -9.51
N ARG A 81 13.66 -9.46 -9.96
CA ARG A 81 12.20 -9.49 -9.81
C ARG A 81 11.77 -9.56 -8.34
N ASP A 82 12.56 -10.23 -7.51
CA ASP A 82 12.36 -10.46 -6.07
C ASP A 82 13.30 -9.58 -5.22
N SER A 83 13.61 -8.38 -5.70
CA SER A 83 14.53 -7.46 -5.04
C SER A 83 14.11 -7.16 -3.58
N PRO A 84 14.98 -7.42 -2.58
CA PRO A 84 14.73 -7.00 -1.20
C PRO A 84 14.84 -5.48 -1.02
N ASN A 85 15.29 -4.77 -2.06
CA ASN A 85 15.55 -3.34 -2.06
C ASN A 85 14.35 -2.55 -2.63
N ALA A 86 13.15 -2.97 -2.25
CA ALA A 86 11.89 -2.47 -2.78
C ALA A 86 11.68 -0.96 -2.56
N GLY A 87 12.34 -0.37 -1.56
CA GLY A 87 12.27 1.06 -1.25
C GLY A 87 12.83 1.96 -2.35
N TRP A 88 13.77 1.48 -3.17
CA TRP A 88 14.27 2.23 -4.32
C TRP A 88 13.31 2.17 -5.51
N ARG A 89 12.44 3.18 -5.70
CA ARG A 89 11.51 3.25 -6.86
C ARG A 89 12.22 3.21 -8.20
N ASN A 90 13.37 3.88 -8.31
CA ASN A 90 14.18 3.90 -9.51
C ASN A 90 14.83 2.53 -9.76
N ALA A 91 14.55 1.91 -10.91
CA ALA A 91 15.02 0.57 -11.24
C ALA A 91 16.56 0.45 -11.26
N SER A 92 17.29 1.50 -11.62
CA SER A 92 18.76 1.50 -11.64
C SER A 92 19.34 1.52 -10.22
N PHE A 93 18.75 2.29 -9.31
CA PHE A 93 19.13 2.29 -7.89
C PHE A 93 18.81 0.96 -7.23
N ARG A 94 17.63 0.42 -7.49
CA ARG A 94 17.21 -0.92 -7.04
C ARG A 94 18.17 -2.00 -7.54
N GLY A 95 18.51 -1.97 -8.83
CA GLY A 95 19.45 -2.92 -9.41
C GLY A 95 20.86 -2.80 -8.86
N PHE A 96 21.33 -1.59 -8.55
CA PHE A 96 22.61 -1.42 -7.88
C PHE A 96 22.57 -1.93 -6.43
N ALA A 97 21.49 -1.65 -5.69
CA ALA A 97 21.29 -2.18 -4.34
C ALA A 97 21.24 -3.72 -4.30
N ASP A 98 20.65 -4.35 -5.31
CA ASP A 98 20.67 -5.81 -5.45
C ASP A 98 22.10 -6.34 -5.69
N TYR A 99 22.86 -5.64 -6.53
CA TYR A 99 24.26 -5.98 -6.80
C TYR A 99 25.16 -5.82 -5.56
N MET A 100 24.86 -4.89 -4.66
CA MET A 100 25.61 -4.71 -3.40
C MET A 100 25.54 -5.93 -2.48
N LEU A 101 24.62 -6.87 -2.73
CA LEU A 101 24.48 -8.12 -1.98
C LEU A 101 25.40 -9.24 -2.50
N THR A 102 26.21 -8.98 -3.53
CA THR A 102 27.08 -9.96 -4.18
C THR A 102 28.51 -9.92 -3.64
N GLU A 103 29.22 -11.04 -3.75
CA GLU A 103 30.64 -11.14 -3.39
C GLU A 103 31.53 -10.22 -4.25
N ASP A 104 31.14 -9.97 -5.50
CA ASP A 104 31.87 -9.06 -6.39
C ASP A 104 31.90 -7.61 -5.89
N PHE A 105 30.81 -7.16 -5.27
CA PHE A 105 30.74 -5.85 -4.64
C PHE A 105 31.64 -5.78 -3.40
N GLU A 106 31.62 -6.81 -2.55
CA GLU A 106 32.51 -6.89 -1.38
C GLU A 106 33.99 -6.93 -1.77
N ALA A 107 34.34 -7.66 -2.85
CA ALA A 107 35.68 -7.64 -3.43
C ALA A 107 36.08 -6.22 -3.89
N GLY A 108 35.15 -5.47 -4.50
CA GLY A 108 35.36 -4.07 -4.87
C GLY A 108 35.60 -3.15 -3.66
N LEU A 109 34.90 -3.37 -2.55
CA LEU A 109 35.15 -2.63 -1.30
C LEU A 109 36.53 -2.96 -0.71
N ALA A 110 36.94 -4.24 -0.74
CA ALA A 110 38.27 -4.66 -0.27
C ALA A 110 39.39 -3.99 -1.09
N GLU A 111 39.24 -3.94 -2.42
CA GLU A 111 40.19 -3.25 -3.31
C GLU A 111 40.25 -1.75 -3.03
N LEU A 112 39.09 -1.08 -2.93
CA LEU A 112 39.01 0.35 -2.57
C LEU A 112 39.74 0.64 -1.26
N ARG A 113 39.61 -0.26 -0.28
CA ARG A 113 40.26 -0.08 1.00
C ARG A 113 41.77 -0.19 0.93
N SER A 114 42.29 -1.12 0.11
CA SER A 114 43.73 -1.20 -0.13
C SER A 114 44.27 0.10 -0.71
N LEU A 115 43.50 0.77 -1.59
CA LEU A 115 43.86 2.08 -2.13
C LEU A 115 43.85 3.18 -1.04
N ALA A 116 42.87 3.15 -0.13
CA ALA A 116 42.78 4.10 0.97
C ALA A 116 43.93 4.01 2.00
N LYS A 117 44.65 2.89 2.06
CA LYS A 117 45.89 2.76 2.86
C LYS A 117 47.02 3.66 2.33
N GLY A 118 47.02 4.00 1.04
CA GLY A 118 48.04 4.80 0.37
C GLY A 118 47.81 6.32 0.39
N GLY A 119 46.75 6.80 1.06
CA GLY A 119 46.42 8.22 1.16
C GLY A 119 44.93 8.51 0.96
N ARG A 120 44.57 9.78 0.82
CA ARG A 120 43.16 10.19 0.64
C ARG A 120 42.67 9.83 -0.75
N VAL A 121 41.55 9.09 -0.79
CA VAL A 121 40.89 8.66 -2.01
C VAL A 121 39.61 9.46 -2.27
N ALA A 122 39.30 9.70 -3.55
CA ALA A 122 38.00 10.22 -3.95
C ALA A 122 37.31 9.32 -4.99
N LEU A 123 36.05 8.95 -4.75
CA LEU A 123 35.21 8.21 -5.69
C LEU A 123 34.63 9.15 -6.75
N LEU A 124 34.95 8.92 -8.02
CA LEU A 124 34.48 9.71 -9.17
C LEU A 124 33.24 9.07 -9.83
N CYS A 125 32.20 9.88 -10.06
CA CYS A 125 31.04 9.56 -10.91
C CYS A 125 30.78 10.70 -11.92
N ALA A 126 29.93 10.44 -12.92
CA ALA A 126 29.54 11.46 -13.90
C ALA A 126 28.58 12.51 -13.34
N GLU A 127 27.67 12.13 -12.47
CA GLU A 127 26.66 13.02 -11.89
C GLU A 127 27.28 14.04 -10.91
N ALA A 128 26.83 15.28 -10.94
CA ALA A 128 27.28 16.34 -10.04
C ALA A 128 26.90 16.03 -8.59
N VAL A 129 25.66 15.62 -8.36
CA VAL A 129 25.06 15.50 -7.03
C VAL A 129 24.97 14.04 -6.54
N PRO A 130 25.43 13.73 -5.31
CA PRO A 130 25.54 12.33 -4.87
C PRO A 130 24.19 11.60 -4.83
N TRP A 131 23.09 12.27 -4.45
CA TRP A 131 21.76 11.66 -4.32
C TRP A 131 21.10 11.23 -5.64
N ARG A 132 21.71 11.54 -6.80
CA ARG A 132 21.24 11.09 -8.13
C ARG A 132 22.17 10.06 -8.79
N CYS A 133 23.26 9.65 -8.13
CA CYS A 133 24.18 8.64 -8.64
C CYS A 133 24.34 7.47 -7.65
N HIS A 134 24.63 6.28 -8.18
CA HIS A 134 24.91 5.07 -7.39
C HIS A 134 26.05 5.24 -6.37
N ARG A 135 26.91 6.26 -6.53
CA ARG A 135 27.95 6.58 -5.56
C ARG A 135 27.42 6.87 -4.16
N SER A 136 26.16 7.30 -4.00
CA SER A 136 25.55 7.43 -2.68
C SER A 136 25.31 6.07 -2.01
N LEU A 137 25.01 5.03 -2.79
CA LEU A 137 24.81 3.67 -2.27
C LEU A 137 26.15 3.02 -1.89
N VAL A 138 27.22 3.31 -2.64
CA VAL A 138 28.59 2.95 -2.22
C VAL A 138 28.95 3.67 -0.91
N ALA A 139 28.59 4.95 -0.79
CA ALA A 139 28.79 5.72 0.43
C ALA A 139 27.98 5.14 1.62
N ASP A 140 26.73 4.71 1.42
CA ASP A 140 25.95 4.05 2.46
C ASP A 140 26.67 2.79 2.96
N ALA A 141 27.21 1.96 2.04
CA ALA A 141 27.93 0.74 2.38
C ALA A 141 29.22 1.01 3.16
N LEU A 142 29.95 2.07 2.82
CA LEU A 142 31.17 2.49 3.51
C LEU A 142 30.85 3.04 4.91
N THR A 143 29.87 3.96 5.01
CA THR A 143 29.49 4.59 6.28
C THR A 143 28.88 3.56 7.25
N SER A 144 28.05 2.63 6.77
CA SER A 144 27.50 1.53 7.59
C SER A 144 28.58 0.59 8.14
N ARG A 145 29.77 0.57 7.54
CA ARG A 145 30.94 -0.20 8.01
C ARG A 145 31.89 0.63 8.91
N GLY A 146 31.60 1.91 9.14
CA GLY A 146 32.37 2.79 10.03
C GLY A 146 33.36 3.75 9.32
N ALA A 147 33.36 3.80 7.99
CA ALA A 147 34.15 4.80 7.26
C ALA A 147 33.52 6.20 7.38
N GLN A 148 34.36 7.24 7.35
CA GLN A 148 33.90 8.63 7.23
C GLN A 148 33.86 9.00 5.76
N VAL A 149 32.64 9.14 5.21
CA VAL A 149 32.46 9.51 3.80
C VAL A 149 32.03 10.97 3.68
N GLU A 150 32.70 11.72 2.80
CA GLU A 150 32.40 13.12 2.53
C GLU A 150 32.21 13.41 1.04
N HIS A 151 31.21 14.20 0.69
CA HIS A 151 30.94 14.61 -0.69
C HIS A 151 31.54 15.99 -0.98
N ILE A 152 32.50 16.08 -1.89
CA ILE A 152 33.12 17.35 -2.28
C ILE A 152 32.11 18.13 -3.14
N THR A 153 31.70 19.31 -2.67
CA THR A 153 30.74 20.19 -3.36
C THR A 153 31.39 21.43 -3.98
N SER A 154 32.47 21.93 -3.37
CA SER A 154 33.28 23.05 -3.85
C SER A 154 34.68 22.97 -3.24
N THR A 155 35.61 23.83 -3.65
CA THR A 155 36.98 23.88 -3.11
C THR A 155 37.06 24.25 -1.63
N LYS A 156 35.96 24.73 -1.02
CA LYS A 156 35.90 25.13 0.38
C LYS A 156 34.96 24.26 1.22
N ARG A 157 34.16 23.38 0.59
CA ARG A 157 33.06 22.69 1.26
C ARG A 157 32.91 21.24 0.79
N SER A 158 32.92 20.35 1.78
CA SER A 158 32.40 19.00 1.69
C SER A 158 31.18 18.84 2.60
N THR A 159 30.35 17.84 2.31
CA THR A 159 29.22 17.46 3.17
C THR A 159 29.37 16.01 3.64
N PRO A 160 29.26 15.71 4.94
CA PRO A 160 29.25 14.35 5.43
C PRO A 160 28.11 13.55 4.81
N HIS A 161 28.40 12.32 4.41
CA HIS A 161 27.38 11.39 3.94
C HIS A 161 26.51 10.94 5.12
N ARG A 162 25.19 10.99 4.93
CA ARG A 162 24.22 10.36 5.82
C ARG A 162 23.66 9.15 5.12
N VAL A 163 23.66 8.03 5.83
CA VAL A 163 23.06 6.78 5.32
C VAL A 163 21.60 7.06 4.96
N THR A 164 21.17 6.53 3.81
CA THR A 164 19.79 6.60 3.34
C THR A 164 18.82 6.18 4.46
N ALA A 165 17.83 7.02 4.76
CA ALA A 165 17.00 6.93 5.97
C ALA A 165 16.25 5.59 6.12
N PHE A 166 15.83 4.98 5.02
CA PHE A 166 15.11 3.70 4.98
C PHE A 166 16.03 2.49 4.75
N ALA A 167 17.34 2.65 4.86
CA ALA A 167 18.27 1.52 4.76
C ALA A 167 18.27 0.69 6.06
N GLU A 168 18.14 -0.62 5.92
CA GLU A 168 18.33 -1.59 7.00
C GLU A 168 19.76 -2.16 6.96
N ILE A 169 20.44 -2.11 8.11
CA ILE A 169 21.81 -2.62 8.28
C ILE A 169 21.76 -3.88 9.14
N ARG A 170 22.24 -5.02 8.62
CA ARG A 170 22.39 -6.28 9.36
C ARG A 170 23.83 -6.78 9.21
N GLY A 171 24.66 -6.51 10.20
CA GLY A 171 26.11 -6.75 10.10
C GLY A 171 26.70 -5.88 8.98
N THR A 172 27.37 -6.50 8.01
CA THR A 172 27.88 -5.81 6.80
C THR A 172 26.82 -5.70 5.69
N ARG A 173 25.69 -6.40 5.80
CA ARG A 173 24.67 -6.43 4.76
C ARG A 173 23.78 -5.20 4.87
N LEU A 174 23.65 -4.48 3.75
CA LEU A 174 22.82 -3.30 3.62
C LEU A 174 21.67 -3.60 2.65
N THR A 175 20.43 -3.38 3.09
CA THR A 175 19.23 -3.51 2.26
C THR A 175 18.38 -2.27 2.37
N TYR A 176 17.53 -2.03 1.37
CA TYR A 176 16.67 -0.85 1.29
C TYR A 176 15.21 -1.28 1.12
N PRO A 177 14.62 -1.89 2.16
CA PRO A 177 13.22 -2.27 2.11
C PRO A 177 12.36 -1.01 1.89
N SER A 178 11.16 -1.20 1.35
CA SER A 178 10.17 -0.12 1.37
C SER A 178 9.96 0.33 2.82
N GLU A 179 9.88 1.66 3.04
CA GLU A 179 9.76 2.26 4.37
C GLU A 179 8.79 1.45 5.25
N GLY A 180 9.32 1.10 6.43
CA GLY A 180 8.72 0.17 7.35
C GLY A 180 7.26 0.47 7.58
N SER A 181 6.44 -0.42 7.07
CA SER A 181 5.43 -0.92 7.94
C SER A 181 5.99 -2.05 8.77
N ALA A 182 5.59 -2.14 10.03
CA ALA A 182 5.60 -3.45 10.65
C ALA A 182 4.73 -4.35 9.77
N ASN A 183 5.35 -5.31 9.07
CA ASN A 183 4.67 -6.25 8.19
C ASN A 183 3.95 -7.28 9.08
N GLU A 184 2.92 -6.81 9.77
CA GLU A 184 2.24 -7.53 10.83
C GLU A 184 1.36 -8.61 10.21
N PRO A 185 1.48 -9.87 10.65
CA PRO A 185 0.64 -10.94 10.14
C PRO A 185 -0.82 -10.71 10.53
N LEU A 186 -1.73 -10.87 9.57
CA LEU A 186 -3.16 -11.04 9.83
C LEU A 186 -3.48 -12.52 9.73
N ALA A 187 -3.71 -13.17 10.88
CA ALA A 187 -4.09 -14.58 10.92
C ALA A 187 -5.31 -14.82 10.03
N THR A 188 -5.12 -15.62 8.97
CA THR A 188 -6.11 -15.77 7.90
C THR A 188 -6.34 -17.25 7.64
N ARG A 189 -7.60 -17.70 7.66
CA ARG A 189 -7.97 -19.07 7.32
C ARG A 189 -8.10 -19.22 5.81
N ALA A 190 -7.45 -20.25 5.25
CA ALA A 190 -7.68 -20.65 3.87
C ALA A 190 -9.11 -21.18 3.66
N PRO A 191 -9.67 -21.03 2.44
CA PRO A 191 -9.17 -20.20 1.35
C PRO A 191 -9.47 -18.71 1.60
N PHE A 192 -8.60 -17.80 1.14
CA PHE A 192 -8.82 -16.34 1.20
C PHE A 192 -8.43 -15.61 -0.09
N HIS A 193 -9.39 -14.91 -0.69
CA HIS A 193 -9.22 -14.14 -1.91
C HIS A 193 -9.30 -12.64 -1.59
N LEU A 194 -8.13 -12.04 -1.37
CA LEU A 194 -7.99 -10.65 -0.95
C LEU A 194 -8.59 -9.68 -1.99
N GLU A 195 -8.27 -9.86 -3.28
CA GLU A 195 -8.79 -8.98 -4.32
C GLU A 195 -10.32 -9.05 -4.38
N ALA A 196 -10.91 -10.25 -4.45
CA ALA A 196 -12.36 -10.37 -4.55
C ALA A 196 -13.06 -9.73 -3.34
N THR A 197 -12.51 -9.94 -2.15
CA THR A 197 -13.02 -9.36 -0.89
C THR A 197 -12.97 -7.83 -0.93
N VAL A 198 -11.82 -7.25 -1.29
CA VAL A 198 -11.61 -5.80 -1.33
C VAL A 198 -12.40 -5.17 -2.46
N ARG A 199 -12.48 -5.78 -3.63
CA ARG A 199 -13.25 -5.26 -4.77
C ARG A 199 -14.75 -5.24 -4.49
N VAL A 200 -15.27 -6.19 -3.72
CA VAL A 200 -16.66 -6.18 -3.24
C VAL A 200 -16.93 -5.11 -2.18
N LEU A 201 -15.92 -4.71 -1.40
CA LEU A 201 -15.99 -3.53 -0.53
C LEU A 201 -15.93 -2.24 -1.35
N GLN A 202 -14.93 -2.14 -2.23
CA GLN A 202 -14.65 -0.99 -3.10
C GLN A 202 -15.82 -0.68 -4.06
N ARG A 203 -16.42 -1.70 -4.67
CA ARG A 203 -17.49 -1.68 -5.69
C ARG A 203 -17.13 -0.99 -7.02
N ARG A 204 -16.32 0.07 -7.00
CA ARG A 204 -15.85 0.83 -8.17
C ARG A 204 -14.41 1.32 -8.00
N PRO A 205 -13.57 1.29 -9.05
CA PRO A 205 -12.22 1.85 -8.99
C PRO A 205 -12.17 3.35 -8.65
N THR A 206 -13.27 4.09 -8.83
CA THR A 206 -13.39 5.51 -8.46
C THR A 206 -13.70 5.75 -6.98
N ASN A 207 -13.81 4.70 -6.16
CA ASN A 207 -13.95 4.84 -4.71
C ASN A 207 -12.66 5.46 -4.14
N LEU A 208 -12.80 6.53 -3.37
CA LEU A 208 -11.67 7.30 -2.83
C LEU A 208 -11.11 6.77 -1.51
N VAL A 209 -11.80 5.82 -0.87
CA VAL A 209 -11.47 5.33 0.48
C VAL A 209 -10.91 3.92 0.43
N ASP A 210 -11.55 3.03 -0.32
CA ASP A 210 -11.08 1.66 -0.53
C ASP A 210 -10.36 1.55 -1.87
N LEU A 211 -9.04 1.50 -1.83
CA LEU A 211 -8.20 1.51 -3.02
C LEU A 211 -7.61 0.12 -3.26
N TRP A 212 -7.62 -0.31 -4.53
CA TRP A 212 -7.01 -1.55 -4.96
C TRP A 212 -6.01 -1.25 -6.07
N GLU A 213 -4.73 -1.32 -5.76
CA GLU A 213 -3.64 -0.90 -6.64
C GLU A 213 -2.48 -1.89 -6.53
N GLN A 214 -1.98 -2.35 -7.67
CA GLN A 214 -0.80 -3.24 -7.73
C GLN A 214 -0.89 -4.47 -6.81
N GLU A 215 -2.07 -5.09 -6.75
CA GLU A 215 -2.37 -6.25 -5.88
C GLU A 215 -2.36 -5.97 -4.38
N ARG A 216 -2.54 -4.70 -4.00
CA ARG A 216 -2.57 -4.25 -2.61
C ARG A 216 -3.86 -3.52 -2.31
N TYR A 217 -4.34 -3.69 -1.08
CA TYR A 217 -5.42 -2.89 -0.54
C TYR A 217 -4.84 -1.71 0.24
N LEU A 218 -5.22 -0.49 -0.15
CA LEU A 218 -4.82 0.73 0.54
C LEU A 218 -6.04 1.41 1.13
N ARG A 219 -5.93 1.88 2.38
CA ARG A 219 -6.99 2.63 3.05
C ARG A 219 -6.45 3.50 4.15
N VAL A 220 -6.92 4.75 4.23
CA VAL A 220 -6.62 5.62 5.36
C VAL A 220 -7.58 5.32 6.51
N LEU A 221 -7.03 5.09 7.70
CA LEU A 221 -7.80 4.81 8.91
C LEU A 221 -7.35 5.75 10.04
N PRO A 222 -8.30 6.38 10.77
CA PRO A 222 -7.97 7.08 11.99
C PRO A 222 -7.61 6.07 13.09
N THR A 223 -6.64 6.42 13.92
CA THR A 223 -6.27 5.68 15.15
C THR A 223 -6.30 6.62 16.34
N SER A 224 -6.10 6.10 17.56
CA SER A 224 -5.95 6.94 18.75
C SER A 224 -4.75 7.90 18.68
N ASP A 225 -3.74 7.55 17.87
CA ASP A 225 -2.44 8.23 17.88
C ASP A 225 -2.32 9.18 16.68
N ALA A 226 -2.75 8.72 15.51
CA ALA A 226 -2.61 9.46 14.25
C ALA A 226 -3.57 8.96 13.18
N LEU A 227 -3.67 9.73 12.10
CA LEU A 227 -4.25 9.28 10.83
C LEU A 227 -3.18 8.51 10.05
N VAL A 228 -3.47 7.28 9.65
CA VAL A 228 -2.47 6.43 8.98
C VAL A 228 -2.99 5.84 7.68
N LEU A 229 -2.08 5.63 6.72
CA LEU A 229 -2.37 4.87 5.51
C LEU A 229 -2.00 3.42 5.76
N VAL A 230 -2.99 2.54 5.71
CA VAL A 230 -2.78 1.10 5.81
C VAL A 230 -2.62 0.52 4.42
N GLU A 231 -1.63 -0.37 4.27
CA GLU A 231 -1.49 -1.25 3.11
C GLU A 231 -1.70 -2.71 3.53
N VAL A 232 -2.46 -3.51 2.79
CA VAL A 232 -2.64 -4.94 3.05
C VAL A 232 -2.27 -5.73 1.81
N VAL A 233 -1.44 -6.76 1.99
CA VAL A 233 -0.93 -7.60 0.91
C VAL A 233 -1.09 -9.08 1.31
N ASN A 234 -1.46 -9.93 0.35
CA ASN A 234 -1.34 -11.39 0.51
C ASN A 234 -0.05 -11.83 -0.18
N HIS A 235 0.95 -12.27 0.60
CA HIS A 235 2.20 -12.82 0.06
C HIS A 235 2.11 -14.31 -0.29
N GLY A 236 1.00 -14.97 0.08
CA GLY A 236 0.75 -16.37 -0.19
C GLY A 236 -0.18 -16.57 -1.38
N THR A 237 -0.89 -17.70 -1.39
CA THR A 237 -1.90 -18.02 -2.41
C THR A 237 -3.31 -17.87 -1.83
N VAL A 238 -4.34 -18.18 -2.63
CA VAL A 238 -5.72 -18.26 -2.13
C VAL A 238 -5.87 -19.43 -1.15
N ASP A 239 -5.19 -20.55 -1.40
CA ASP A 239 -5.27 -21.78 -0.61
C ASP A 239 -4.29 -21.83 0.57
N ASP A 240 -3.25 -21.02 0.52
CA ASP A 240 -2.27 -20.86 1.59
C ASP A 240 -1.97 -19.36 1.78
N PRO A 241 -2.91 -18.60 2.39
CA PRO A 241 -2.82 -17.16 2.46
C PRO A 241 -1.80 -16.70 3.52
N ALA A 242 -0.89 -15.82 3.12
CA ALA A 242 0.05 -15.13 4.00
C ALA A 242 -0.26 -13.63 4.00
N VAL A 243 -1.43 -13.28 4.57
CA VAL A 243 -1.92 -11.90 4.62
C VAL A 243 -1.18 -11.14 5.70
N ARG A 244 -0.69 -9.97 5.32
CA ARG A 244 0.00 -9.06 6.23
C ARG A 244 -0.44 -7.63 5.96
N PHE A 245 -0.35 -6.79 6.97
CA PHE A 245 -0.65 -5.37 6.82
C PHE A 245 0.53 -4.52 7.22
N SER A 246 0.45 -3.31 6.70
CA SER A 246 1.43 -2.26 6.74
C SER A 246 0.80 -0.98 7.27
N VAL A 247 1.58 -0.10 7.91
CA VAL A 247 1.17 1.26 8.24
C VAL A 247 2.22 2.23 7.72
N HIS A 248 1.78 3.24 6.98
CA HIS A 248 2.60 4.37 6.56
C HIS A 248 2.16 5.62 7.34
N GLY A 249 3.14 6.39 7.81
CA GLY A 249 2.93 7.55 8.67
C GLY A 249 3.69 7.41 10.00
N ASP A 250 3.19 8.08 11.03
CA ASP A 250 3.80 8.05 12.36
C ASP A 250 3.74 6.66 12.98
N LYS A 251 4.74 6.37 13.82
CA LYS A 251 4.80 5.11 14.55
C LYS A 251 3.62 5.01 15.52
N LEU A 252 2.82 3.96 15.36
CA LEU A 252 1.71 3.66 16.26
C LEU A 252 2.20 3.05 17.59
N SER A 253 1.48 3.37 18.66
CA SER A 253 1.55 2.63 19.92
C SER A 253 1.10 1.17 19.72
N ALA A 254 1.53 0.26 20.59
CA ALA A 254 1.11 -1.13 20.54
C ALA A 254 -0.42 -1.29 20.66
N LEU A 255 -1.08 -0.41 21.43
CA LEU A 255 -2.54 -0.40 21.59
C LEU A 255 -3.24 0.00 20.28
N ALA A 256 -2.79 1.09 19.64
CA ALA A 256 -3.31 1.54 18.36
C ALA A 256 -3.07 0.50 17.25
N GLN A 257 -1.89 -0.11 17.22
CA GLN A 257 -1.55 -1.18 16.29
C GLN A 257 -2.49 -2.40 16.45
N ALA A 258 -2.74 -2.83 17.70
CA ALA A 258 -3.65 -3.95 17.98
C ALA A 258 -5.11 -3.61 17.62
N ALA A 259 -5.56 -2.38 17.87
CA ALA A 259 -6.88 -1.91 17.47
C ALA A 259 -7.03 -1.89 15.94
N LEU A 260 -6.01 -1.41 15.23
CA LEU A 260 -5.96 -1.41 13.77
C LEU A 260 -6.06 -2.81 13.20
N GLY A 261 -5.31 -3.77 13.75
CA GLY A 261 -5.43 -5.18 13.38
C GLY A 261 -6.85 -5.73 13.51
N ARG A 262 -7.55 -5.42 14.62
CA ARG A 262 -8.97 -5.81 14.80
C ARG A 262 -9.90 -5.17 13.77
N THR A 263 -9.69 -3.89 13.45
CA THR A 263 -10.45 -3.18 12.41
C THR A 263 -10.24 -3.83 11.04
N LEU A 264 -9.01 -4.18 10.66
CA LEU A 264 -8.72 -4.84 9.39
C LEU A 264 -9.33 -6.23 9.30
N ARG A 265 -9.26 -7.02 10.38
CA ARG A 265 -9.94 -8.34 10.45
C ARG A 265 -11.44 -8.21 10.21
N ARG A 266 -12.07 -7.21 10.82
CA ARG A 266 -13.50 -6.90 10.61
C ARG A 266 -13.79 -6.50 9.17
N VAL A 267 -13.04 -5.53 8.63
CA VAL A 267 -13.25 -4.97 7.29
C VAL A 267 -13.12 -6.07 6.21
N LEU A 268 -12.11 -6.93 6.36
CA LEU A 268 -11.82 -8.02 5.43
C LEU A 268 -12.61 -9.31 5.73
N GLY A 269 -13.44 -9.32 6.78
CA GLY A 269 -14.23 -10.48 7.17
C GLY A 269 -13.41 -11.71 7.54
N LEU A 270 -12.20 -11.53 8.09
CA LEU A 270 -11.26 -12.63 8.37
C LEU A 270 -11.73 -13.59 9.46
N ASP A 271 -12.68 -13.16 10.30
CA ASP A 271 -13.30 -13.97 11.34
C ASP A 271 -14.52 -14.76 10.85
N VAL A 272 -14.96 -14.54 9.60
CA VAL A 272 -16.06 -15.28 8.99
C VAL A 272 -15.56 -16.62 8.48
N ASP A 273 -16.27 -17.69 8.83
CA ASP A 273 -15.97 -19.02 8.31
C ASP A 273 -16.21 -19.08 6.79
N PRO A 274 -15.20 -19.42 5.96
CA PRO A 274 -15.35 -19.64 4.52
C PRO A 274 -16.39 -20.71 4.17
N GLU A 275 -16.47 -21.74 5.00
CA GLU A 275 -16.90 -23.07 4.58
C GLU A 275 -18.41 -23.17 4.31
N PRO A 276 -19.30 -22.62 5.17
CA PRO A 276 -20.74 -22.74 4.94
C PRO A 276 -21.19 -22.08 3.63
N LEU A 277 -20.61 -20.93 3.30
CA LEU A 277 -20.90 -20.23 2.05
C LEU A 277 -20.43 -21.02 0.83
N GLN A 278 -19.21 -21.55 0.88
CA GLN A 278 -18.68 -22.37 -0.22
C GLN A 278 -19.51 -23.63 -0.44
N ARG A 279 -19.84 -24.35 0.63
CA ARG A 279 -20.65 -25.57 0.55
C ARG A 279 -22.05 -25.31 0.01
N LEU A 280 -22.74 -24.26 0.49
CA LEU A 280 -24.08 -23.91 0.04
C LEU A 280 -24.10 -23.38 -1.40
N ALA A 281 -23.11 -22.58 -1.79
CA ALA A 281 -23.02 -22.05 -3.15
C ALA A 281 -22.61 -23.13 -4.17
N GLN A 282 -21.88 -24.18 -3.75
CA GLN A 282 -21.61 -25.37 -4.56
C GLN A 282 -22.86 -26.23 -4.74
N ALA A 283 -23.74 -26.30 -3.74
CA ALA A 283 -25.00 -27.07 -3.82
C ALA A 283 -26.04 -26.42 -4.76
N GLU A 284 -25.99 -25.09 -4.94
CA GLU A 284 -26.83 -24.41 -5.94
C GLU A 284 -26.15 -24.42 -7.32
N HIS A 285 -26.61 -25.30 -8.21
CA HIS A 285 -26.03 -25.50 -9.55
C HIS A 285 -25.79 -24.19 -10.34
N GLY A 286 -26.69 -23.21 -10.22
CA GLY A 286 -26.54 -21.91 -10.90
C GLY A 286 -25.46 -21.00 -10.30
N LEU A 287 -25.11 -21.16 -9.03
CA LEU A 287 -24.06 -20.37 -8.36
C LEU A 287 -22.67 -21.00 -8.47
N GLY A 288 -22.58 -22.32 -8.73
CA GLY A 288 -21.32 -23.09 -8.75
C GLY A 288 -20.15 -22.40 -9.49
N PRO A 289 -20.29 -21.99 -10.76
CA PRO A 289 -19.20 -21.33 -11.50
C PRO A 289 -18.75 -20.00 -10.86
N THR A 290 -19.71 -19.21 -10.37
CA THR A 290 -19.40 -17.92 -9.70
C THR A 290 -18.75 -18.16 -8.35
N ALA A 291 -19.22 -19.15 -7.60
CA ALA A 291 -18.68 -19.53 -6.31
C ALA A 291 -17.23 -20.04 -6.43
N LEU A 292 -16.92 -20.80 -7.48
CA LEU A 292 -15.57 -21.24 -7.79
C LEU A 292 -14.67 -20.05 -8.19
N ALA A 293 -15.15 -19.14 -9.02
CA ALA A 293 -14.40 -17.94 -9.40
C ALA A 293 -14.17 -16.98 -8.21
N LEU A 294 -15.09 -16.93 -7.25
CA LEU A 294 -14.97 -16.14 -6.01
C LEU A 294 -14.43 -16.95 -4.83
N ARG A 295 -13.85 -18.13 -5.06
CA ARG A 295 -13.38 -19.02 -4.00
C ARG A 295 -12.43 -18.26 -3.05
N GLY A 296 -12.72 -18.30 -1.75
CA GLY A 296 -11.97 -17.56 -0.73
C GLY A 296 -12.42 -16.12 -0.49
N MET A 297 -13.33 -15.56 -1.31
CA MET A 297 -13.91 -14.25 -1.03
C MET A 297 -14.63 -14.26 0.32
N ARG A 298 -14.35 -13.28 1.18
CA ARG A 298 -15.09 -13.07 2.43
C ARG A 298 -16.19 -12.04 2.25
N PRO A 299 -17.20 -12.00 3.13
CA PRO A 299 -18.13 -10.88 3.25
C PRO A 299 -17.44 -9.67 3.92
N PRO A 300 -17.00 -8.64 3.17
CA PRO A 300 -16.37 -7.47 3.79
C PRO A 300 -17.38 -6.60 4.54
N ARG A 301 -16.89 -5.86 5.53
CA ARG A 301 -17.66 -4.90 6.32
C ARG A 301 -17.08 -3.50 6.21
N PHE A 302 -17.92 -2.48 6.41
CA PHE A 302 -17.42 -1.15 6.71
C PHE A 302 -16.86 -1.12 8.13
N PRO A 303 -15.81 -0.34 8.42
CA PRO A 303 -15.13 -0.37 9.71
C PRO A 303 -16.00 0.12 10.87
N GLU A 304 -16.89 1.08 10.58
CA GLU A 304 -17.74 1.76 11.56
C GLU A 304 -19.21 1.87 11.09
N LEU A 305 -20.10 1.98 12.08
CA LEU A 305 -21.54 2.12 11.86
C LEU A 305 -21.90 3.34 10.99
N PHE A 306 -21.35 4.53 11.27
CA PHE A 306 -21.69 5.73 10.50
C PHE A 306 -21.30 5.61 9.03
N GLU A 307 -20.12 5.08 8.75
CA GLU A 307 -19.68 4.83 7.38
C GLU A 307 -20.63 3.88 6.65
N THR A 308 -21.19 2.90 7.36
CA THR A 308 -22.21 2.00 6.81
C THR A 308 -23.43 2.78 6.34
N PHE A 309 -23.98 3.66 7.18
CA PHE A 309 -25.13 4.50 6.79
C PHE A 309 -24.81 5.44 5.64
N ALA A 310 -23.63 6.06 5.66
CA ALA A 310 -23.14 6.90 4.58
C ALA A 310 -22.88 6.12 3.28
N ASN A 311 -22.75 4.80 3.34
CA ASN A 311 -22.71 3.90 2.18
C ASN A 311 -24.05 3.26 1.81
N VAL A 312 -25.14 3.60 2.52
CA VAL A 312 -26.50 3.10 2.26
C VAL A 312 -27.44 4.23 1.85
N VAL A 313 -27.52 5.32 2.62
CA VAL A 313 -28.47 6.42 2.40
C VAL A 313 -28.28 7.10 1.03
N PRO A 314 -27.06 7.44 0.58
CA PRO A 314 -26.88 8.03 -0.75
C PRO A 314 -27.37 7.14 -1.89
N PHE A 315 -27.28 5.82 -1.73
CA PHE A 315 -27.62 4.80 -2.73
C PHE A 315 -29.12 4.49 -2.84
N GLN A 316 -29.95 5.01 -1.94
CA GLN A 316 -31.40 4.83 -2.02
C GLN A 316 -31.95 5.41 -3.34
N GLN A 317 -32.66 4.60 -4.13
CA GLN A 317 -33.37 5.03 -5.34
C GLN A 317 -32.49 5.69 -6.42
N VAL A 318 -31.19 5.39 -6.46
CA VAL A 318 -30.26 5.91 -7.47
C VAL A 318 -29.36 4.80 -8.03
N SER A 319 -28.64 5.10 -9.11
CA SER A 319 -27.64 4.18 -9.64
C SER A 319 -26.45 4.00 -8.68
N LEU A 320 -25.74 2.88 -8.81
CA LEU A 320 -24.52 2.62 -8.04
C LEU A 320 -23.44 3.69 -8.31
N ASP A 321 -23.28 4.14 -9.55
CA ASP A 321 -22.26 5.13 -9.92
C ASP A 321 -22.60 6.52 -9.37
N SER A 322 -23.87 6.91 -9.40
CA SER A 322 -24.35 8.15 -8.76
C SER A 322 -24.12 8.14 -7.26
N GLY A 323 -24.40 7.01 -6.58
CA GLY A 323 -24.16 6.86 -5.16
C GLY A 323 -22.67 6.95 -4.79
N VAL A 324 -21.79 6.27 -5.55
CA VAL A 324 -20.33 6.35 -5.38
C VAL A 324 -19.84 7.80 -5.55
N ALA A 325 -20.34 8.53 -6.55
CA ALA A 325 -19.97 9.92 -6.76
C ALA A 325 -20.41 10.86 -5.62
N ILE A 326 -21.60 10.64 -5.04
CA ILE A 326 -22.07 11.38 -3.86
C ILE A 326 -21.17 11.10 -2.65
N VAL A 327 -20.85 9.83 -2.40
CA VAL A 327 -19.95 9.44 -1.30
C VAL A 327 -18.55 10.02 -1.51
N GLY A 328 -18.02 10.00 -2.73
CA GLY A 328 -16.73 10.62 -3.05
C GLY A 328 -16.70 12.10 -2.65
N ARG A 329 -17.73 12.88 -3.02
CA ARG A 329 -17.83 14.29 -2.61
C ARG A 329 -18.00 14.48 -1.10
N LEU A 330 -18.69 13.57 -0.41
CA LEU A 330 -18.77 13.60 1.06
C LEU A 330 -17.39 13.38 1.69
N VAL A 331 -16.64 12.41 1.18
CA VAL A 331 -15.27 12.10 1.64
C VAL A 331 -14.32 13.25 1.38
N GLU A 332 -14.32 13.83 0.18
CA GLU A 332 -13.46 14.98 -0.14
C GLU A 332 -13.79 16.21 0.72
N ARG A 333 -15.07 16.43 1.02
CA ARG A 333 -15.52 17.63 1.74
C ARG A 333 -15.37 17.52 3.25
N PHE A 334 -15.61 16.34 3.82
CA PHE A 334 -15.73 16.15 5.27
C PHE A 334 -14.70 15.16 5.84
N GLY A 335 -14.02 14.38 5.00
CA GLY A 335 -13.00 13.44 5.41
C GLY A 335 -11.67 14.15 5.71
N GLN A 336 -10.94 13.61 6.68
CA GLN A 336 -9.52 13.97 6.86
C GLN A 336 -8.70 13.35 5.74
N SER A 337 -7.51 13.90 5.49
CA SER A 337 -6.61 13.38 4.46
C SER A 337 -5.16 13.45 4.90
N LEU A 338 -4.35 12.55 4.37
CA LEU A 338 -2.89 12.60 4.46
C LEU A 338 -2.28 12.59 3.06
N GLU A 339 -1.03 13.06 2.96
CA GLU A 339 -0.23 12.92 1.75
C GLU A 339 0.73 11.76 1.89
N HIS A 340 0.71 10.87 0.90
CA HIS A 340 1.65 9.76 0.80
C HIS A 340 1.96 9.56 -0.68
N ASP A 341 3.25 9.51 -1.02
CA ASP A 341 3.74 9.36 -2.40
C ASP A 341 3.29 10.46 -3.36
N GLY A 342 3.19 11.70 -2.87
CA GLY A 342 2.74 12.83 -3.67
C GLY A 342 1.26 12.75 -4.08
N ARG A 343 0.50 11.81 -3.50
CA ARG A 343 -0.93 11.69 -3.66
C ARG A 343 -1.63 11.93 -2.33
N ARG A 344 -2.77 12.59 -2.39
CA ARG A 344 -3.68 12.73 -1.25
C ARG A 344 -4.54 11.48 -1.12
N HIS A 345 -4.60 10.92 0.08
CA HIS A 345 -5.47 9.80 0.43
C HIS A 345 -6.43 10.26 1.53
N TYR A 346 -7.68 9.81 1.46
CA TYR A 346 -8.76 10.30 2.33
C TYR A 346 -9.22 9.22 3.30
N ALA A 347 -9.42 9.62 4.55
CA ALA A 347 -10.23 8.85 5.49
C ALA A 347 -11.71 9.14 5.29
N PHE A 348 -12.55 8.18 5.67
CA PHE A 348 -13.99 8.39 5.70
C PHE A 348 -14.36 9.43 6.77
N PRO A 349 -15.33 10.34 6.53
CA PRO A 349 -15.77 11.31 7.52
C PRO A 349 -16.39 10.64 8.75
N THR A 350 -16.11 11.17 9.94
CA THR A 350 -16.69 10.66 11.19
C THR A 350 -18.13 11.11 11.39
N ALA A 351 -18.86 10.39 12.25
CA ALA A 351 -20.21 10.78 12.66
C ALA A 351 -20.25 12.20 13.23
N GLN A 352 -19.31 12.53 14.11
CA GLN A 352 -19.18 13.84 14.74
C GLN A 352 -19.13 15.00 13.72
N VAL A 353 -18.28 14.88 12.69
CA VAL A 353 -18.14 15.91 11.65
C VAL A 353 -19.46 16.12 10.90
N VAL A 354 -20.15 15.03 10.57
CA VAL A 354 -21.43 15.10 9.82
C VAL A 354 -22.59 15.54 10.70
N ALA A 355 -22.60 15.20 11.98
CA ALA A 355 -23.60 15.63 12.97
C ALA A 355 -23.66 17.16 13.12
N GLN A 356 -22.49 17.80 13.01
CA GLN A 356 -22.30 19.25 13.08
C GLN A 356 -22.43 19.95 11.73
N ALA A 357 -22.46 19.21 10.62
CA ALA A 357 -22.54 19.80 9.28
C ALA A 357 -23.87 20.54 9.03
N ARG A 358 -23.80 21.66 8.29
CA ARG A 358 -24.99 22.35 7.77
C ARG A 358 -25.64 21.52 6.65
N LEU A 359 -26.97 21.51 6.59
CA LEU A 359 -27.70 20.76 5.54
C LEU A 359 -27.31 21.18 4.13
N ASP A 360 -27.06 22.47 3.88
CA ASP A 360 -26.67 22.93 2.54
C ASP A 360 -25.32 22.37 2.10
N ALA A 361 -24.38 22.16 3.04
CA ALA A 361 -23.08 21.58 2.73
C ALA A 361 -23.22 20.09 2.35
N LEU A 362 -24.10 19.36 3.03
CA LEU A 362 -24.45 17.98 2.68
C LEU A 362 -25.16 17.90 1.33
N LYS A 363 -26.12 18.81 1.07
CA LYS A 363 -26.82 18.90 -0.22
C LYS A 363 -25.88 19.23 -1.37
N ALA A 364 -24.89 20.10 -1.16
CA ALA A 364 -23.86 20.41 -2.15
C ALA A 364 -22.99 19.20 -2.54
N CYS A 365 -23.01 18.11 -1.76
CA CYS A 365 -22.41 16.83 -2.15
C CYS A 365 -23.32 16.01 -3.10
N GLY A 366 -24.49 16.50 -3.47
CA GLY A 366 -25.46 15.85 -4.35
C GLY A 366 -26.54 15.05 -3.62
N LEU A 367 -26.69 15.24 -2.31
CA LEU A 367 -27.79 14.67 -1.54
C LEU A 367 -29.07 15.49 -1.73
N SER A 368 -30.22 14.81 -1.77
CA SER A 368 -31.51 15.48 -1.57
C SER A 368 -31.62 15.99 -0.13
N LEU A 369 -32.53 16.95 0.12
CA LEU A 369 -32.78 17.46 1.48
C LEU A 369 -33.08 16.33 2.47
N ARG A 370 -34.00 15.42 2.12
CA ARG A 370 -34.39 14.27 2.97
C ARG A 370 -33.21 13.36 3.28
N LYS A 371 -32.34 13.07 2.31
CA LYS A 371 -31.14 12.23 2.53
C LYS A 371 -30.10 12.94 3.40
N ALA A 372 -29.90 14.25 3.21
CA ALA A 372 -29.02 15.05 4.05
C ALA A 372 -29.51 15.10 5.51
N GLU A 373 -30.82 15.28 5.73
CA GLU A 373 -31.45 15.22 7.05
C GLU A 373 -31.28 13.84 7.69
N THR A 374 -31.50 12.78 6.92
CA THR A 374 -31.34 11.39 7.38
C THR A 374 -29.92 11.12 7.84
N LEU A 375 -28.92 11.44 7.00
CA LEU A 375 -27.51 11.23 7.37
C LEU A 375 -27.10 12.04 8.60
N ARG A 376 -27.51 13.31 8.69
CA ARG A 376 -27.20 14.13 9.87
C ARG A 376 -27.89 13.63 11.14
N ARG A 377 -29.12 13.13 11.04
CA ARG A 377 -29.85 12.55 12.17
C ARG A 377 -29.15 11.30 12.69
N VAL A 378 -28.81 10.37 11.80
CA VAL A 378 -28.08 9.16 12.17
C VAL A 378 -26.70 9.50 12.74
N ALA A 379 -25.99 10.45 12.13
CA ALA A 379 -24.71 10.93 12.65
C ALA A 379 -24.84 11.45 14.09
N ARG A 380 -25.88 12.24 14.39
CA ARG A 380 -26.16 12.74 15.74
C ARG A 380 -26.50 11.62 16.73
N ALA A 381 -27.31 10.64 16.33
CA ALA A 381 -27.66 9.51 17.19
C ALA A 381 -26.43 8.66 17.52
N ILE A 382 -25.49 8.50 16.59
CA ILE A 382 -24.22 7.81 16.84
C ILE A 382 -23.31 8.65 17.73
N ASP A 383 -23.15 9.95 17.43
CA ASP A 383 -22.30 10.88 18.18
C ASP A 383 -22.77 11.08 19.62
N SER A 384 -24.09 11.07 19.87
CA SER A 384 -24.68 11.16 21.22
C SER A 384 -24.65 9.85 22.00
N GLY A 385 -24.34 8.72 21.35
CA GLY A 385 -24.43 7.38 21.95
C GLY A 385 -25.83 6.78 22.01
N GLU A 386 -26.85 7.42 21.43
CA GLU A 386 -28.21 6.86 21.31
C GLU A 386 -28.24 5.61 20.41
N LEU A 387 -27.40 5.60 19.37
CA LEU A 387 -27.24 4.49 18.43
C LEU A 387 -25.81 3.95 18.47
N THR A 388 -25.63 2.76 19.04
CA THR A 388 -24.30 2.12 19.17
C THR A 388 -24.27 0.71 18.57
N GLU A 389 -23.08 0.29 18.12
CA GLU A 389 -22.86 -1.09 17.67
C GLU A 389 -23.12 -2.10 18.81
N GLU A 390 -22.78 -1.74 20.04
CA GLU A 390 -23.03 -2.58 21.23
C GLU A 390 -24.54 -2.73 21.51
N GLY A 391 -25.32 -1.66 21.40
CA GLY A 391 -26.77 -1.73 21.54
C GLY A 391 -27.40 -2.65 20.49
N LEU A 392 -26.96 -2.51 19.23
CA LEU A 392 -27.44 -3.36 18.13
C LEU A 392 -27.00 -4.83 18.30
N SER A 393 -25.78 -5.08 18.79
CA SER A 393 -25.25 -6.45 18.92
C SER A 393 -26.03 -7.30 19.93
N ARG A 394 -26.60 -6.66 20.96
CA ARG A 394 -27.45 -7.29 21.99
C ARG A 394 -28.85 -7.66 21.48
N MET A 395 -29.30 -7.06 20.38
CA MET A 395 -30.61 -7.33 19.78
C MET A 395 -30.54 -8.51 18.80
N SER A 396 -31.64 -9.23 18.61
CA SER A 396 -31.77 -10.16 17.48
C SER A 396 -31.67 -9.40 16.14
N SER A 397 -31.39 -10.11 15.04
CA SER A 397 -31.39 -9.52 13.69
C SER A 397 -32.72 -8.86 13.33
N GLN A 398 -33.82 -9.49 13.73
CA GLN A 398 -35.16 -8.96 13.49
C GLN A 398 -35.44 -7.71 14.32
N ASP A 399 -35.10 -7.72 15.60
CA ASP A 399 -35.30 -6.56 16.50
C ASP A 399 -34.44 -5.37 16.07
N ALA A 400 -33.16 -5.60 15.77
CA ALA A 400 -32.27 -4.56 15.29
C ALA A 400 -32.76 -3.97 13.97
N ALA A 401 -33.31 -4.79 13.06
CA ALA A 401 -33.85 -4.29 11.80
C ALA A 401 -35.09 -3.41 12.01
N ARG A 402 -35.97 -3.78 12.96
CA ARG A 402 -37.14 -2.97 13.35
C ARG A 402 -36.71 -1.65 13.97
N PHE A 403 -35.84 -1.71 14.99
CA PHE A 403 -35.30 -0.53 15.66
C PHE A 403 -34.63 0.45 14.68
N LEU A 404 -33.79 -0.06 13.77
CA LEU A 404 -33.18 0.79 12.74
C LEU A 404 -34.21 1.39 11.77
N ALA A 405 -35.32 0.71 11.50
CA ALA A 405 -36.37 1.19 10.61
C ALA A 405 -37.29 2.25 11.25
N GLU A 406 -37.21 2.47 12.57
CA GLU A 406 -37.89 3.57 13.26
C GLU A 406 -37.20 4.92 12.99
N LEU A 407 -35.92 4.90 12.57
CA LEU A 407 -35.19 6.10 12.20
C LEU A 407 -35.75 6.69 10.90
N GLN A 408 -36.28 7.92 10.97
CA GLN A 408 -36.84 8.60 9.82
C GLN A 408 -35.84 8.67 8.65
N GLY A 409 -36.19 8.05 7.52
CA GLY A 409 -35.36 7.94 6.32
C GLY A 409 -34.64 6.59 6.15
N ILE A 410 -34.76 5.70 7.14
CA ILE A 410 -34.24 4.33 7.11
C ILE A 410 -35.42 3.36 6.98
N GLY A 411 -35.57 2.75 5.81
CA GLY A 411 -36.57 1.69 5.60
C GLY A 411 -35.99 0.27 5.78
N PRO A 412 -36.82 -0.78 5.62
CA PRO A 412 -36.39 -2.17 5.79
C PRO A 412 -35.18 -2.58 4.94
N TRP A 413 -35.09 -2.09 3.70
CA TRP A 413 -33.93 -2.32 2.84
C TRP A 413 -32.64 -1.73 3.45
N SER A 414 -32.69 -0.48 3.88
CA SER A 414 -31.55 0.22 4.49
C SER A 414 -31.12 -0.43 5.80
N ALA A 415 -32.07 -0.77 6.67
CA ALA A 415 -31.81 -1.41 7.96
C ALA A 415 -31.08 -2.75 7.78
N ASN A 416 -31.59 -3.62 6.88
CA ASN A 416 -30.95 -4.92 6.61
C ASN A 416 -29.56 -4.76 5.98
N LEU A 417 -29.33 -3.77 5.12
CA LEU A 417 -27.99 -3.48 4.62
C LEU A 417 -27.03 -3.01 5.71
N VAL A 418 -27.50 -2.21 6.67
CA VAL A 418 -26.69 -1.78 7.81
C VAL A 418 -26.30 -2.97 8.69
N LEU A 419 -27.23 -3.88 8.97
CA LEU A 419 -26.94 -5.11 9.70
C LEU A 419 -25.97 -6.03 8.95
N LEU A 420 -26.15 -6.17 7.63
CA LEU A 420 -25.30 -7.04 6.81
C LEU A 420 -23.88 -6.49 6.67
N ARG A 421 -23.75 -5.24 6.22
CA ARG A 421 -22.48 -4.62 5.82
C ARG A 421 -21.77 -3.84 6.93
N GLY A 422 -22.51 -3.42 7.96
CA GLY A 422 -21.96 -2.80 9.15
C GLY A 422 -21.74 -3.81 10.26
N MET A 423 -22.79 -4.54 10.66
CA MET A 423 -22.75 -5.47 11.80
C MET A 423 -22.28 -6.89 11.45
N GLY A 424 -22.18 -7.25 10.16
CA GLY A 424 -21.72 -8.56 9.73
C GLY A 424 -22.75 -9.69 9.92
N ARG A 425 -24.04 -9.35 10.05
CA ARG A 425 -25.12 -10.33 10.23
C ARG A 425 -25.43 -11.04 8.91
N LEU A 426 -24.93 -12.26 8.75
CA LEU A 426 -25.11 -13.05 7.52
C LEU A 426 -26.47 -13.75 7.47
N ASP A 427 -27.21 -13.74 8.57
CA ASP A 427 -28.58 -14.22 8.68
C ASP A 427 -29.61 -13.17 8.22
N VAL A 428 -29.18 -12.03 7.67
CA VAL A 428 -30.07 -11.03 7.06
C VAL A 428 -29.87 -10.91 5.56
N PHE A 429 -30.96 -10.62 4.84
CA PHE A 429 -30.94 -10.33 3.41
C PHE A 429 -31.78 -9.08 3.12
N PRO A 430 -31.25 -8.07 2.40
CA PRO A 430 -31.99 -6.83 2.18
C PRO A 430 -33.21 -7.05 1.28
N PRO A 431 -34.43 -6.78 1.78
CA PRO A 431 -35.64 -7.05 1.01
C PRO A 431 -35.74 -6.11 -0.20
N ALA A 432 -36.28 -6.63 -1.30
CA ALA A 432 -36.56 -5.89 -2.53
C ALA A 432 -35.35 -5.14 -3.15
N ASP A 433 -34.12 -5.58 -2.88
CA ASP A 433 -32.93 -5.05 -3.56
C ASP A 433 -32.94 -5.46 -5.04
N VAL A 434 -33.30 -4.51 -5.92
CA VAL A 434 -33.46 -4.74 -7.36
C VAL A 434 -32.14 -5.15 -8.02
N GLY A 435 -31.01 -4.58 -7.58
CA GLY A 435 -29.71 -4.86 -8.15
C GLY A 435 -29.28 -6.29 -7.84
N VAL A 436 -29.41 -6.68 -6.58
CA VAL A 436 -29.06 -8.03 -6.12
C VAL A 436 -30.01 -9.07 -6.71
N ALA A 437 -31.32 -8.79 -6.73
CA ALA A 437 -32.31 -9.70 -7.31
C ALA A 437 -32.07 -9.93 -8.80
N ARG A 438 -31.72 -8.88 -9.56
CA ARG A 438 -31.34 -9.01 -10.97
C ARG A 438 -30.05 -9.80 -11.15
N GLY A 439 -29.04 -9.54 -10.33
CA GLY A 439 -27.76 -10.26 -10.35
C GLY A 439 -27.95 -11.75 -10.08
N LEU A 440 -28.62 -12.11 -8.99
CA LEU A 440 -28.92 -13.51 -8.65
C LEU A 440 -29.83 -14.17 -9.69
N GLY A 441 -30.81 -13.43 -10.22
CA GLY A 441 -31.67 -13.93 -11.30
C GLY A 441 -30.87 -14.30 -12.55
N LYS A 442 -29.87 -13.49 -12.93
CA LYS A 442 -28.96 -13.80 -14.04
C LYS A 442 -28.06 -14.99 -13.74
N LEU A 443 -27.45 -15.03 -12.55
CA LEU A 443 -26.52 -16.09 -12.16
C LEU A 443 -27.22 -17.46 -12.11
N MET A 444 -28.42 -17.51 -11.53
CA MET A 444 -29.12 -18.76 -11.24
C MET A 444 -30.26 -19.06 -12.22
N GLY A 445 -30.48 -18.22 -13.24
CA GLY A 445 -31.59 -18.38 -14.19
C GLY A 445 -32.99 -18.24 -13.54
N LEU A 446 -33.13 -17.44 -12.48
CA LEU A 446 -34.41 -17.30 -11.77
C LEU A 446 -35.39 -16.44 -12.57
N LYS A 447 -36.60 -16.97 -12.78
CA LYS A 447 -37.64 -16.33 -13.59
C LYS A 447 -38.63 -15.47 -12.79
N SER A 448 -38.58 -15.50 -11.46
CA SER A 448 -39.56 -14.77 -10.62
C SER A 448 -39.02 -14.42 -9.22
N LYS A 449 -39.62 -13.39 -8.60
CA LYS A 449 -39.35 -13.00 -7.20
C LYS A 449 -39.60 -14.14 -6.21
N ALA A 450 -40.65 -14.95 -6.45
CA ALA A 450 -40.96 -16.11 -5.61
C ALA A 450 -39.83 -17.16 -5.64
N SER A 451 -39.19 -17.35 -6.79
CA SER A 451 -38.05 -18.27 -6.93
C SER A 451 -36.84 -17.78 -6.13
N LEU A 452 -36.56 -16.47 -6.17
CA LEU A 452 -35.53 -15.87 -5.33
C LEU A 452 -35.85 -16.01 -3.84
N GLY A 453 -37.09 -15.78 -3.43
CA GLY A 453 -37.52 -15.95 -2.03
C GLY A 453 -37.24 -17.37 -1.50
N ARG A 454 -37.50 -18.40 -2.29
CA ARG A 454 -37.18 -19.80 -1.92
C ARG A 454 -35.68 -20.06 -1.80
N VAL A 455 -34.85 -19.46 -2.67
CA VAL A 455 -33.39 -19.57 -2.56
C VAL A 455 -32.91 -18.88 -1.28
N VAL A 456 -33.35 -17.66 -1.03
CA VAL A 456 -33.00 -16.89 0.18
C VAL A 456 -33.36 -17.67 1.44
N GLN A 457 -34.56 -18.25 1.52
CA GLN A 457 -34.99 -19.08 2.65
C GLN A 457 -34.11 -20.33 2.84
N ARG A 458 -33.70 -20.98 1.75
CA ARG A 458 -32.85 -22.18 1.80
C ARG A 458 -31.45 -21.90 2.35
N PHE A 459 -30.94 -20.68 2.15
CA PHE A 459 -29.65 -20.27 2.69
C PHE A 459 -29.70 -19.95 4.20
N GLY A 460 -30.89 -19.85 4.81
CA GLY A 460 -31.06 -19.74 6.26
C GLY A 460 -30.17 -18.67 6.91
N ALA A 461 -29.37 -19.07 7.90
CA ALA A 461 -28.45 -18.20 8.63
C ALA A 461 -27.30 -17.62 7.78
N HIS A 462 -27.18 -18.01 6.51
CA HIS A 462 -26.17 -17.54 5.56
C HIS A 462 -26.78 -16.82 4.36
N GLN A 463 -28.06 -16.43 4.44
CA GLN A 463 -28.75 -15.75 3.33
C GLN A 463 -28.07 -14.46 2.85
N GLY A 464 -27.42 -13.73 3.76
CA GLY A 464 -26.64 -12.53 3.45
C GLY A 464 -25.47 -12.80 2.52
N CYS A 465 -24.96 -14.03 2.44
CA CYS A 465 -23.89 -14.36 1.52
C CYS A 465 -24.33 -14.31 0.04
N LEU A 466 -25.62 -14.52 -0.25
CA LEU A 466 -26.19 -14.34 -1.61
C LEU A 466 -26.01 -12.91 -2.11
N TYR A 467 -26.10 -11.92 -1.20
CA TYR A 467 -25.84 -10.52 -1.54
C TYR A 467 -24.42 -10.33 -2.07
N PHE A 468 -23.42 -10.88 -1.37
CA PHE A 468 -22.02 -10.77 -1.76
C PHE A 468 -21.69 -11.58 -3.02
N ALA A 469 -22.29 -12.77 -3.20
CA ALA A 469 -22.15 -13.54 -4.43
C ALA A 469 -22.68 -12.78 -5.65
N SER A 470 -23.83 -12.11 -5.51
CA SER A 470 -24.41 -11.26 -6.57
C SER A 470 -23.49 -10.09 -6.94
N LEU A 471 -22.93 -9.40 -5.94
CA LEU A 471 -21.97 -8.32 -6.16
C LEU A 471 -20.67 -8.82 -6.82
N GLY A 472 -20.06 -9.87 -6.28
CA GLY A 472 -18.84 -10.45 -6.81
C GLY A 472 -19.02 -10.95 -8.25
N GLY A 473 -20.12 -11.63 -8.55
CA GLY A 473 -20.44 -12.09 -9.90
C GLY A 473 -20.60 -10.93 -10.90
N SER A 474 -21.21 -9.82 -10.47
CA SER A 474 -21.31 -8.60 -11.28
C SER A 474 -19.95 -7.96 -11.56
N LEU A 475 -19.04 -7.97 -10.60
CA LEU A 475 -17.68 -7.44 -10.74
C LEU A 475 -16.80 -8.35 -11.62
N LEU A 476 -16.91 -9.68 -11.47
CA LEU A 476 -16.29 -10.66 -12.36
C LEU A 476 -16.72 -10.46 -13.81
N ALA A 477 -18.03 -10.33 -14.05
CA ALA A 477 -18.58 -10.10 -15.40
C ALA A 477 -18.10 -8.78 -16.03
N LYS A 478 -17.60 -7.83 -15.24
CA LYS A 478 -17.03 -6.56 -15.69
C LYS A 478 -15.50 -6.57 -15.77
N GLY A 479 -14.85 -7.69 -15.46
CA GLY A 479 -13.38 -7.79 -15.41
C GLY A 479 -12.73 -6.97 -14.28
N LEU A 480 -13.48 -6.68 -13.21
CA LEU A 480 -12.98 -5.91 -12.06
C LEU A 480 -12.40 -6.79 -10.95
N ILE A 481 -12.55 -8.10 -11.05
CA ILE A 481 -12.00 -9.12 -10.15
C ILE A 481 -11.35 -10.20 -11.02
N HIS A 482 -10.18 -10.69 -10.65
CA HIS A 482 -9.64 -11.91 -11.24
C HIS A 482 -10.22 -13.15 -10.55
N ALA A 483 -10.62 -14.14 -11.35
CA ALA A 483 -11.10 -15.41 -10.80
C ALA A 483 -10.01 -16.07 -9.94
N ALA A 484 -10.40 -16.70 -8.85
CA ALA A 484 -9.50 -17.53 -8.05
C ALA A 484 -8.86 -18.59 -8.95
N PRO A 485 -7.54 -18.85 -8.81
CA PRO A 485 -6.92 -20.00 -9.44
C PRO A 485 -7.67 -21.29 -9.08
N LEU A 486 -7.74 -22.23 -10.02
CA LEU A 486 -8.25 -23.56 -9.73
C LEU A 486 -7.47 -24.14 -8.54
N PRO A 487 -8.16 -24.81 -7.59
CA PRO A 487 -7.46 -25.48 -6.50
C PRO A 487 -6.46 -26.47 -7.10
N PRO A 488 -5.30 -26.69 -6.46
CA PRO A 488 -4.40 -27.75 -6.88
C PRO A 488 -5.19 -29.06 -6.97
N GLY A 489 -5.06 -29.76 -8.10
CA GLY A 489 -5.68 -31.07 -8.28
C GLY A 489 -5.19 -32.06 -7.21
N PRO A 490 -5.95 -33.15 -6.96
CA PRO A 490 -5.51 -34.20 -6.06
C PRO A 490 -4.17 -34.82 -6.48
#